data_AF-A0A523EE39-F1
#
_entry.id   AF-A0A523EE39-F1
#
_cell.length_a   1.000
_cell.length_b   1.000
_cell.length_c   1.000
_cell.angle_alpha   90.00
_cell.angle_beta   90.00
_cell.angle_gamma   90.00
#
_symmetry.space_group_name_H-M   'P 1'
#
loop_
_entity.id
_entity.type
_entity.pdbx_description
1 polymer ?
#
loop_
_entity_poly.entity_id
_entity_poly.type
_entity_poly.pdbx_seq_one_letter_code
_entity_poly.pdbx_strand_id
1 'polypeptide(L)' 'MMVAEIRRTPELQPEKARILFEGSFSLYASSGPTYSLHPDGERFLMMKDIVPDPAPIEITLKWFEELNRLVPPND' A
#
# COMPACT_ATOMS: atom_id res chain seq x y z
N MET A 1 3.04 12.44 7.90
CA MET A 1 2.21 11.72 6.92
C MET A 1 2.66 12.08 5.52
N MET A 2 2.80 11.08 4.65
CA MET A 2 3.13 11.27 3.24
C MET A 2 1.97 10.77 2.37
N VAL A 3 1.85 11.35 1.19
CA VAL A 3 0.92 10.88 0.16
C VAL A 3 1.68 10.66 -1.14
N ALA A 4 1.32 9.59 -1.83
CA ALA A 4 1.70 9.37 -3.22
C ALA A 4 0.41 9.14 -4.00
N GLU A 5 0.26 9.85 -5.12
CA GLU A 5 -0.84 9.58 -6.04
C GLU A 5 -0.48 8.36 -6.89
N ILE A 6 -1.44 7.48 -7.14
CA ILE A 6 -1.27 6.32 -8.00
C ILE A 6 -2.15 6.52 -9.22
N ARG A 7 -1.53 6.59 -10.40
CA ARG A 7 -2.29 6.64 -11.65
C ARG A 7 -2.80 5.25 -11.99
N ARG A 8 -4.09 5.16 -12.32
CA ARG A 8 -4.74 3.91 -12.74
C ARG A 8 -4.43 3.61 -14.20
N THR A 9 -3.18 3.24 -14.46
CA THR A 9 -2.69 2.73 -15.74
C THR A 9 -2.43 1.22 -15.64
N PRO A 10 -2.33 0.48 -16.76
CA PRO A 10 -1.97 -0.95 -16.73
C PRO A 10 -0.63 -1.24 -16.04
N GLU A 11 0.26 -0.26 -16.06
CA GLU A 11 1.51 -0.24 -15.32
C GLU A 11 1.33 0.59 -14.05
N LEU A 12 1.82 0.11 -12.91
CA LEU A 12 1.80 0.85 -11.66
C LEU A 12 2.78 2.02 -11.74
N GLN A 13 2.25 3.24 -11.72
CA GLN A 13 3.04 4.48 -11.75
C GLN A 13 2.71 5.33 -10.51
N PRO A 14 3.40 5.11 -9.37
CA PRO A 14 3.25 5.96 -8.21
C PRO A 14 4.00 7.28 -8.45
N GLU A 15 3.36 8.40 -8.15
CA GLU A 15 4.04 9.69 -8.12
C GLU A 15 5.01 9.79 -6.94
N LYS A 16 5.95 10.72 -7.02
CA LYS A 16 6.89 10.99 -5.93
C LYS A 16 6.11 11.37 -4.68
N ALA A 17 6.33 10.61 -3.60
CA ALA A 17 5.67 10.89 -2.34
C ALA A 17 5.99 12.31 -1.84
N ARG A 18 4.97 13.04 -1.41
CA ARG A 18 5.10 14.38 -0.82
C ARG A 18 4.57 14.40 0.61
N ILE A 19 5.17 15.24 1.44
CA ILE A 19 4.74 15.46 2.81
C ILE A 19 3.43 16.25 2.78
N LEU A 20 2.41 15.77 3.49
CA LEU A 20 1.17 16.52 3.72
C LEU A 20 1.19 17.27 5.06
N PHE A 21 1.72 16.62 6.09
CA PHE A 21 1.95 17.20 7.40
C PHE A 21 2.97 16.39 8.19
N GLU A 22 3.56 17.01 9.20
CA GLU A 22 4.49 16.39 10.14
C GLU A 22 3.89 16.41 11.56
N GLY A 23 4.20 15.38 12.35
CA GLY A 23 3.68 15.25 13.71
C GLY A 23 4.17 13.96 14.36
N SER A 24 4.28 13.97 15.69
CA SER A 24 4.62 12.80 16.49
C SER A 24 3.35 11.97 16.72
N PHE A 25 3.11 10.99 15.86
CA PHE A 25 2.00 10.05 16.00
C PHE A 25 2.47 8.86 16.83
N SER A 26 1.87 8.66 18.00
CA SER A 26 2.16 7.48 18.81
C SER A 26 1.28 6.32 18.37
N LEU A 27 1.88 5.32 17.75
CA LEU A 27 1.21 4.06 17.41
C LEU A 27 1.20 3.17 18.66
N TYR A 28 0.38 3.50 19.66
CA TYR A 28 0.02 2.56 20.73
C TYR A 28 -0.92 1.48 20.16
N ALA A 29 -0.41 0.66 19.26
CA ALA A 29 -1.16 -0.41 18.61
C ALA A 29 -1.11 -1.67 19.48
N SER A 30 -1.98 -1.76 20.49
CA SER A 30 -2.25 -3.05 21.16
C SER A 30 -3.51 -3.74 20.64
N SER A 31 -4.33 -3.12 19.77
CA SER A 31 -5.59 -3.75 19.35
C SER A 31 -6.18 -3.36 17.98
N GLY A 32 -5.57 -2.48 17.18
CA GLY A 32 -6.20 -2.00 15.94
C GLY A 32 -5.26 -1.88 14.74
N PRO A 33 -5.80 -1.91 13.50
CA PRO A 33 -5.02 -1.68 12.30
C PRO A 33 -4.44 -0.27 12.29
N THR A 34 -3.16 -0.12 11.93
CA THR A 34 -2.50 1.19 11.76
C THR A 34 -2.82 1.81 10.40
N TYR A 35 -3.89 1.37 9.76
CA TYR A 35 -4.33 1.82 8.46
C TYR A 35 -5.85 2.02 8.40
N SER A 36 -6.31 2.81 7.43
CA SER A 36 -7.72 3.04 7.16
C SER A 36 -7.98 3.15 5.66
N LEU A 37 -9.14 2.65 5.23
CA LEU A 37 -9.64 2.73 3.87
C LEU A 37 -10.80 3.72 3.85
N HIS A 38 -10.78 4.67 2.93
CA HIS A 38 -11.93 5.53 2.72
C HIS A 38 -13.06 4.71 2.05
N PRO A 39 -14.35 4.93 2.40
CA PRO A 39 -15.47 4.21 1.81
C PRO A 39 -15.60 4.31 0.27
N ASP A 40 -14.91 5.24 -0.37
CA ASP A 40 -14.89 5.39 -1.83
C ASP A 40 -13.94 4.40 -2.52
N GLY A 41 -13.07 3.70 -1.77
CA GLY A 41 -12.07 2.81 -2.31
C GLY A 41 -10.92 3.49 -3.05
N GLU A 42 -10.90 4.83 -3.09
CA GLU A 42 -9.90 5.63 -3.80
C GLU A 42 -8.75 6.05 -2.89
N ARG A 43 -8.98 6.07 -1.57
CA ARG A 43 -8.04 6.63 -0.60
C ARG A 43 -7.70 5.64 0.49
N PHE A 44 -6.41 5.56 0.77
CA PHE A 44 -5.82 4.72 1.81
C PHE A 44 -4.87 5.55 2.65
N LEU A 45 -4.90 5.34 3.96
CA LEU A 45 -3.97 5.93 4.90
C LEU A 45 -3.30 4.82 5.71
N MET A 46 -1.97 4.87 5.80
CA MET A 46 -1.19 4.01 6.68
C MET A 46 -0.29 4.86 7.56
N MET A 47 -0.24 4.51 8.84
CA MET A 47 0.76 5.01 9.78
C MET A 47 1.74 3.90 10.08
N LYS A 48 3.02 4.24 10.04
CA LYS A 48 4.13 3.36 10.40
C LYS A 48 5.22 4.16 11.09
N ASP A 49 6.02 3.49 11.89
CA ASP A 49 7.21 4.08 12.48
C ASP A 49 8.22 4.44 11.38
N ILE A 50 8.98 5.51 11.64
CA ILE A 50 10.07 5.91 10.77
C ILE A 50 11.25 4.98 11.05
N VAL A 51 11.49 4.03 10.14
CA VAL A 51 12.67 3.18 10.14
C VAL A 51 13.76 3.83 9.27
N PRO A 52 15.04 3.89 9.72
CA PRO A 52 16.13 4.53 8.98
C PRO A 52 16.39 3.93 7.59
N ASP A 53 16.07 2.64 7.42
CA ASP A 53 16.21 1.91 6.15
C ASP A 53 14.94 1.10 5.89
N PRO A 54 13.93 1.67 5.21
CA PRO A 54 12.69 0.96 4.93
C PRO A 54 12.94 -0.15 3.91
N ALA A 55 12.52 -1.38 4.25
CA ALA A 55 12.55 -2.49 3.31
C ALA A 55 11.80 -2.11 2.01
N PRO A 56 12.32 -2.52 0.83
CA PRO A 56 11.64 -2.29 -0.44
C PRO A 56 10.26 -2.96 -0.43
N ILE A 57 9.27 -2.26 -0.97
CA ILE A 57 7.91 -2.78 -1.12
C ILE A 57 7.84 -3.45 -2.49
N GLU A 58 7.62 -4.76 -2.52
CA GLU A 58 7.33 -5.50 -3.74
C GLU A 58 5.83 -5.50 -4.02
N ILE A 59 5.43 -5.00 -5.18
CA ILE A 59 4.03 -4.93 -5.60
C ILE A 59 3.83 -5.84 -6.80
N THR A 60 3.12 -6.95 -6.59
CA THR A 60 2.74 -7.87 -7.67
C THR A 60 1.40 -7.46 -8.26
N LEU A 61 1.42 -6.96 -9.49
CA LEU A 61 0.20 -6.73 -10.26
C LEU A 61 -0.30 -8.05 -10.85
N LYS A 62 -1.60 -8.10 -11.17
CA LYS A 62 -2.21 -9.24 -11.89
C LYS A 62 -2.05 -10.59 -11.19
N TRP A 63 -2.02 -10.57 -9.85
CA TRP A 63 -1.88 -11.78 -9.03
C TRP A 63 -2.86 -12.89 -9.41
N PHE A 64 -4.13 -12.57 -9.71
CA PHE A 64 -5.11 -13.59 -10.13
C PHE A 64 -4.78 -14.25 -11.46
N GLU A 65 -4.22 -13.50 -12.41
CA GLU A 65 -3.79 -14.05 -13.70
C GLU A 65 -2.62 -15.02 -13.50
N GLU A 66 -1.65 -14.64 -12.67
CA GLU A 66 -0.51 -15.49 -12.32
C GLU A 66 -0.94 -16.73 -11.53
N LEU A 67 -1.86 -16.57 -10.59
CA LEU A 67 -2.42 -17.69 -9.83
C LEU A 67 -3.14 -18.67 -10.77
N ASN A 68 -3.96 -18.19 -11.69
CA ASN A 68 -4.63 -19.04 -12.68
C ASN A 68 -3.65 -19.74 -13.64
N ARG A 69 -2.53 -19.09 -14.01
CA ARG A 69 -1.45 -19.71 -14.81
C ARG A 69 -0.79 -20.89 -14.09
N LEU A 70 -0.68 -20.79 -12.76
CA LEU A 70 -0.01 -21.78 -11.92
C LEU A 70 -0.94 -22.92 -11.45
N VAL A 71 -2.26 -22.75 -11.58
CA VAL A 71 -3.21 -23.83 -11.29
C VAL A 71 -3.08 -24.92 -12.35
N PRO A 72 -2.84 -26.19 -11.97
CA PRO A 72 -2.84 -27.31 -12.91
C PRO A 72 -4.18 -27.39 -13.65
N PRO A 73 -4.21 -27.77 -14.94
CA PRO A 73 -5.47 -28.07 -15.60
C PRO A 73 -6.16 -29.21 -14.85
N ASN A 74 -7.43 -29.02 -14.49
CA ASN A 74 -8.24 -30.09 -13.92
C ASN A 74 -8.37 -31.21 -14.97
N ASP A 75 -7.94 -32.42 -14.61
CA ASP A 75 -8.29 -33.68 -15.31
C ASP A 75 -9.78 -34.03 -15.12
#